data_AF-A0A7S3MUY6-F1
#
_entry.id   AF-A0A7S3MUY6-F1
#
_cell.length_a   1.000
_cell.length_b   1.000
_cell.length_c   1.000
_cell.angle_alpha   90.00
_cell.angle_beta   90.00
_cell.angle_gamma   90.00
#
_symmetry.space_group_name_H-M   'P 1'
#
loop_
_entity.id
_entity.type
_entity.pdbx_description
1 polymer ?
#
loop_
_entity_poly.entity_id
_entity_poly.type
_entity_poly.pdbx_seq_one_letter_code
_entity_poly.pdbx_strand_id
1 'polypeptide(L)'
;MVDSHVPIAAGLSSSSAFTVCAAVATLHANGLTNEVSLEKLADLAVKAERNAGTACGGMDQTISIMGEMGTAKLIDFNPALKTTNVKIPDSVSLVIANSCTPSPKLLTLGTRYNKRVVECRFALAAMALKAGKIENFEDCTFKTFYELQQ
;
A
#
# COMPACT_ATOMS: atom_id res chain seq x y z
N MET A 1 -7.92 19.93 14.06
CA MET A 1 -8.30 18.86 15.00
C MET A 1 -8.46 17.57 14.20
N VAL A 2 -8.01 16.43 14.73
CA VAL A 2 -8.09 15.13 14.04
C VAL A 2 -8.78 14.16 14.98
N ASP A 3 -9.75 13.41 14.46
CA ASP A 3 -10.44 12.33 15.15
C ASP A 3 -10.54 11.11 14.21
N SER A 4 -10.60 9.90 14.77
CA SER A 4 -10.66 8.67 13.98
C SER A 4 -11.49 7.60 14.66
N HIS A 5 -12.37 6.98 13.87
CA HIS A 5 -13.11 5.78 14.26
C HIS A 5 -12.47 4.49 13.77
N VAL A 6 -11.32 4.56 13.05
CA VAL A 6 -10.61 3.37 12.59
C VAL A 6 -9.79 2.79 13.74
N PRO A 7 -10.03 1.53 14.16
CA PRO A 7 -9.29 0.95 15.27
C PRO A 7 -7.78 0.92 15.02
N ILE A 8 -7.02 1.49 15.96
CA ILE A 8 -5.57 1.60 15.87
C ILE A 8 -4.93 0.21 15.96
N ALA A 9 -3.92 -0.04 15.12
CA ALA A 9 -3.13 -1.28 15.13
C ALA A 9 -3.93 -2.57 14.95
N ALA A 10 -5.12 -2.49 14.34
CA ALA A 10 -6.04 -3.62 14.12
C ALA A 10 -6.02 -4.16 12.69
N GLY A 11 -5.03 -3.77 11.86
CA GLY A 11 -4.94 -4.22 10.47
C GLY A 11 -5.90 -3.51 9.49
N LEU A 12 -6.60 -2.46 9.93
CA LEU A 12 -7.54 -1.66 9.12
C LEU A 12 -6.93 -0.35 8.59
N SER A 13 -5.61 -0.29 8.53
CA SER A 13 -4.87 0.78 7.85
C SER A 13 -5.14 2.20 8.38
N SER A 14 -5.29 2.35 9.70
CA SER A 14 -5.47 3.65 10.37
C SER A 14 -4.33 4.64 10.10
N SER A 15 -3.10 4.16 9.89
CA SER A 15 -1.95 5.02 9.52
C SER A 15 -2.13 5.62 8.13
N SER A 16 -2.52 4.80 7.15
CA SER A 16 -2.72 5.23 5.77
C SER A 16 -3.91 6.17 5.66
N ALA A 17 -4.99 5.90 6.39
CA ALA A 17 -6.14 6.81 6.48
C ALA A 17 -5.72 8.19 7.01
N PHE A 18 -4.88 8.24 8.06
CA PHE A 18 -4.34 9.50 8.57
C PHE A 18 -3.45 10.21 7.55
N THR A 19 -2.54 9.50 6.89
CA THR A 19 -1.64 10.06 5.86
C THR A 19 -2.43 10.61 4.67
N VAL A 20 -3.44 9.89 4.19
CA VAL A 20 -4.32 10.35 3.10
C VAL A 20 -5.12 11.57 3.54
N CYS A 21 -5.70 11.55 4.74
CA CYS A 21 -6.44 12.71 5.28
C CYS A 21 -5.54 13.96 5.36
N ALA A 22 -4.32 13.81 5.88
CA ALA A 22 -3.35 14.91 5.94
C ALA A 22 -3.01 15.44 4.54
N ALA A 23 -2.75 14.56 3.57
CA ALA A 23 -2.44 14.95 2.20
C ALA A 23 -3.60 15.71 1.53
N VAL A 24 -4.84 15.20 1.65
CA VAL A 24 -6.04 15.85 1.12
C VAL A 24 -6.27 17.21 1.78
N ALA A 25 -6.14 17.30 3.11
CA ALA A 25 -6.28 18.56 3.84
C ALA A 25 -5.22 19.59 3.41
N THR A 26 -3.98 19.16 3.19
CA THR A 26 -2.91 20.02 2.67
C THR A 26 -3.22 20.53 1.26
N LEU A 27 -3.69 19.65 0.35
CA LEU A 27 -4.09 20.08 -0.99
C LEU A 27 -5.22 21.10 -0.94
N HIS A 28 -6.24 20.84 -0.12
CA HIS A 28 -7.38 21.74 0.04
C HIS A 28 -6.95 23.10 0.58
N ALA A 29 -6.13 23.14 1.63
CA ALA A 29 -5.66 24.38 2.24
C ALA A 29 -4.82 25.24 1.29
N ASN A 30 -4.19 24.64 0.28
CA ASN A 30 -3.39 25.34 -0.72
C ASN A 30 -4.14 25.57 -2.06
N GLY A 31 -5.42 25.20 -2.17
CA GLY A 31 -6.18 25.34 -3.41
C GLY A 31 -5.73 24.40 -4.54
N LEU A 32 -5.06 23.29 -4.23
CA LEU A 32 -4.45 22.36 -5.19
C LEU A 32 -5.27 21.07 -5.41
N THR A 33 -6.49 20.98 -4.87
CA THR A 33 -7.31 19.75 -4.92
C THR A 33 -7.54 19.24 -6.34
N ASN A 34 -7.67 20.14 -7.31
CA ASN A 34 -7.92 19.78 -8.72
C ASN A 34 -6.63 19.66 -9.55
N GLU A 35 -5.48 20.01 -8.97
CA GLU A 35 -4.18 20.02 -9.66
C GLU A 35 -3.43 18.69 -9.52
N VAL A 36 -3.91 17.79 -8.65
CA VAL A 36 -3.28 16.52 -8.34
C VAL A 36 -4.25 15.39 -8.66
N SER A 37 -3.86 14.52 -9.60
CA SER A 37 -4.66 13.33 -9.93
C SER A 37 -4.73 12.36 -8.74
N LEU A 38 -5.76 11.52 -8.70
CA LEU A 38 -5.94 10.53 -7.64
C LEU A 38 -4.77 9.54 -7.57
N GLU A 39 -4.23 9.13 -8.72
CA GLU A 39 -3.05 8.27 -8.81
C GLU A 39 -1.83 8.96 -8.21
N LYS A 40 -1.65 10.25 -8.52
CA LYS A 40 -0.55 11.04 -7.99
C LYS A 40 -0.68 11.22 -6.47
N LEU A 41 -1.88 11.47 -5.98
CA LEU A 41 -2.15 11.56 -4.55
C LEU A 41 -1.85 10.23 -3.83
N ALA A 42 -2.22 9.09 -4.42
CA ALA A 42 -1.90 7.78 -3.88
C ALA A 42 -0.39 7.54 -3.81
N ASP A 43 0.35 7.86 -4.88
CA ASP A 43 1.82 7.78 -4.91
C ASP A 43 2.48 8.67 -3.83
N LEU A 44 1.98 9.90 -3.66
CA LEU A 44 2.47 10.82 -2.61
C LEU A 44 2.21 10.27 -1.21
N ALA A 45 1.01 9.75 -0.94
CA ALA A 45 0.67 9.15 0.35
C ALA A 45 1.54 7.91 0.66
N VAL A 46 1.78 7.05 -0.33
CA VAL A 46 2.68 5.89 -0.21
C VAL A 46 4.11 6.34 0.14
N LYS A 47 4.62 7.36 -0.56
CA LYS A 47 5.94 7.92 -0.28
C LYS A 47 6.03 8.51 1.13
N ALA A 48 4.98 9.21 1.57
CA ALA A 48 4.92 9.76 2.93
C ALA A 48 4.96 8.66 4.00
N GLU A 49 4.19 7.58 3.85
CA GLU A 49 4.24 6.44 4.81
C GLU A 49 5.57 5.69 4.79
N ARG A 50 6.24 5.64 3.63
CA ARG A 50 7.61 5.11 3.52
C ARG A 50 8.62 5.99 4.24
N ASN A 51 8.49 7.31 4.13
CA ASN A 51 9.33 8.26 4.87
C ASN A 51 9.13 8.16 6.39
N ALA A 52 7.96 7.67 6.84
CA ALA A 52 7.71 7.34 8.24
C ALA A 52 8.34 6.00 8.69
N GLY A 53 8.99 5.26 7.80
CA GLY A 53 9.79 4.07 8.10
C GLY A 53 9.18 2.72 7.68
N THR A 54 7.91 2.69 7.26
CA THR A 54 7.29 1.44 6.78
C THR A 54 7.64 1.18 5.32
N ALA A 55 8.17 -0.01 4.98
CA ALA A 55 8.43 -0.37 3.59
C ALA A 55 7.13 -0.81 2.85
N CYS A 56 6.04 -0.08 3.05
CA CYS A 56 4.70 -0.47 2.61
C CYS A 56 4.53 -0.49 1.08
N GLY A 57 3.55 -1.27 0.63
CA GLY A 57 2.99 -1.17 -0.73
C GLY A 57 2.08 0.05 -0.89
N GLY A 58 1.16 -0.01 -1.86
CA GLY A 58 0.21 1.07 -2.16
C GLY A 58 -1.27 0.78 -1.91
N MET A 59 -1.61 -0.44 -1.48
CA MET A 59 -3.01 -0.89 -1.36
C MET A 59 -3.85 0.03 -0.46
N ASP A 60 -3.36 0.31 0.75
CA ASP A 60 -4.08 1.01 1.80
C ASP A 60 -4.42 2.46 1.39
N GLN A 61 -3.45 3.15 0.81
CA GLN A 61 -3.58 4.54 0.36
C GLN A 61 -4.47 4.62 -0.88
N THR A 62 -4.26 3.72 -1.87
CA THR A 62 -5.07 3.68 -3.08
C THR A 62 -6.54 3.44 -2.77
N ILE A 63 -6.87 2.44 -1.93
CA ILE A 63 -8.29 2.16 -1.62
C ILE A 63 -8.93 3.28 -0.80
N SER A 64 -8.17 3.95 0.07
CA SER A 64 -8.66 5.10 0.83
C SER A 64 -8.98 6.31 -0.05
N ILE A 65 -8.31 6.46 -1.21
CA ILE A 65 -8.50 7.58 -2.14
C ILE A 65 -9.55 7.26 -3.21
N MET A 66 -9.49 6.04 -3.76
CA MET A 66 -10.25 5.65 -4.96
C MET A 66 -11.44 4.74 -4.65
N GLY A 67 -11.69 4.44 -3.37
CA GLY A 67 -12.83 3.62 -2.95
C GLY A 67 -14.16 4.21 -3.40
N GLU A 68 -15.07 3.34 -3.85
CA GLU A 68 -16.42 3.71 -4.27
C GLU A 68 -17.45 2.96 -3.44
N MET A 69 -18.52 3.64 -3.06
CA MET A 69 -19.58 3.05 -2.24
C MET A 69 -20.22 1.86 -2.97
N GLY A 70 -20.37 0.74 -2.26
CA GLY A 70 -21.06 -0.46 -2.76
C GLY A 70 -20.21 -1.38 -3.66
N THR A 71 -18.92 -1.11 -3.85
CA THR A 71 -18.03 -1.96 -4.65
C THR A 71 -16.70 -2.23 -3.93
N ALA A 72 -16.13 -3.41 -4.16
CA ALA A 72 -14.71 -3.64 -3.92
C ALA A 72 -13.90 -3.11 -5.12
N LYS A 73 -12.58 -3.04 -4.96
CA LYS A 73 -11.65 -2.72 -6.05
C LYS A 73 -10.61 -3.82 -6.20
N LEU A 74 -10.39 -4.28 -7.44
CA LEU A 74 -9.12 -4.89 -7.82
C LEU A 74 -8.13 -3.75 -8.10
N ILE A 75 -6.98 -3.78 -7.45
CA ILE A 75 -5.94 -2.76 -7.58
C ILE A 75 -4.70 -3.39 -8.20
N ASP A 76 -4.40 -3.01 -9.43
CA ASP A 76 -3.18 -3.39 -10.13
C ASP A 76 -2.14 -2.29 -9.95
N PHE A 77 -0.90 -2.70 -9.65
CA PHE A 77 0.24 -1.77 -9.50
C PHE A 77 1.26 -1.87 -10.64
N ASN A 78 1.19 -2.94 -11.44
CA ASN A 78 2.08 -3.19 -12.57
C ASN A 78 1.24 -3.42 -13.84
N PRO A 79 1.61 -2.86 -15.00
CA PRO A 79 2.73 -1.92 -15.22
C PRO A 79 2.45 -0.50 -14.72
N ALA A 80 1.20 -0.19 -14.37
CA ALA A 80 0.78 1.11 -13.84
C ALA A 80 -0.35 0.92 -12.82
N LEU A 81 -0.61 1.95 -12.02
CA LEU A 81 -1.74 1.94 -11.07
C LEU A 81 -3.07 1.94 -11.84
N LYS A 82 -3.88 0.92 -11.62
CA LYS A 82 -5.24 0.82 -12.15
C LYS A 82 -6.17 0.25 -11.09
N THR A 83 -7.38 0.80 -11.00
CA THR A 83 -8.43 0.23 -10.16
C THR A 83 -9.60 -0.22 -11.01
N THR A 84 -10.16 -1.39 -10.70
CA THR A 84 -11.31 -1.96 -11.39
C THR A 84 -12.37 -2.33 -10.37
N ASN A 85 -13.62 -1.90 -10.59
CA ASN A 85 -14.73 -2.23 -9.71
C ASN A 85 -15.01 -3.73 -9.70
N VAL A 86 -15.17 -4.28 -8.51
CA VAL A 86 -15.52 -5.68 -8.28
C VAL A 86 -16.82 -5.71 -7.48
N LYS A 87 -17.90 -6.18 -8.12
CA LYS A 87 -19.20 -6.34 -7.46
C LYS A 87 -19.12 -7.45 -6.43
N ILE A 88 -19.46 -7.12 -5.18
CA ILE A 88 -19.69 -8.11 -4.13
C ILE A 88 -21.10 -8.69 -4.33
N PRO A 89 -21.30 -10.01 -4.34
CA PRO A 89 -22.63 -10.59 -4.47
C PRO A 89 -23.57 -10.10 -3.36
N ASP A 90 -24.81 -9.75 -3.72
CA ASP A 90 -25.80 -9.22 -2.77
C ASP A 90 -26.22 -10.28 -1.71
N SER A 91 -25.92 -11.56 -1.99
CA SER A 91 -26.16 -12.68 -1.09
C SER A 91 -25.10 -12.86 0.00
N VAL A 92 -24.04 -12.06 0.01
CA VAL A 92 -22.95 -12.16 1.00
C VAL A 92 -22.77 -10.87 1.78
N SER A 93 -22.34 -11.00 3.03
CA SER A 93 -21.95 -9.88 3.88
C SER A 93 -20.52 -10.08 4.38
N LEU A 94 -19.73 -9.01 4.37
CA LEU A 94 -18.40 -9.00 4.94
C LEU A 94 -18.48 -8.54 6.40
N VAL A 95 -18.07 -9.40 7.33
CA VAL A 95 -18.01 -9.09 8.76
C VAL A 95 -16.56 -9.00 9.19
N ILE A 96 -16.19 -7.88 9.84
CA ILE A 96 -14.86 -7.66 10.39
C ILE A 96 -14.89 -8.00 11.88
N ALA A 97 -14.16 -9.03 12.29
CA ALA A 97 -13.97 -9.40 13.69
C ALA A 97 -12.54 -9.03 14.14
N ASN A 98 -12.43 -8.08 15.06
CA ASN A 98 -11.15 -7.66 15.61
C ASN A 98 -10.65 -8.69 16.65
N SER A 99 -9.43 -9.19 16.49
CA SER A 99 -8.81 -10.12 17.45
C SER A 99 -8.46 -9.46 18.80
N CYS A 100 -8.60 -8.13 18.90
CA CYS A 100 -8.23 -7.33 20.06
C CYS A 100 -6.75 -7.46 20.45
N THR A 101 -5.91 -7.96 19.54
CA THR A 101 -4.46 -8.08 19.73
C THR A 101 -3.76 -6.96 18.95
N PRO A 102 -3.20 -5.94 19.62
CA PRO A 102 -2.55 -4.84 18.93
C PRO A 102 -1.33 -5.29 18.13
N SER A 103 -1.24 -4.85 16.88
CA SER A 103 -0.09 -5.09 16.02
C SER A 103 0.47 -3.78 15.43
N PRO A 104 1.17 -2.97 16.23
CA PRO A 104 1.76 -1.72 15.76
C PRO A 104 2.91 -2.02 14.78
N LYS A 105 2.67 -1.76 13.47
CA LYS A 105 3.63 -2.00 12.39
C LYS A 105 5.00 -1.33 12.67
N LEU A 106 4.98 -0.07 13.11
CA LEU A 106 6.19 0.75 13.34
C LEU A 106 7.09 0.21 14.46
N LEU A 107 6.54 -0.40 15.50
CA LEU A 107 7.34 -0.92 16.63
C LEU A 107 8.02 -2.26 16.31
N THR A 108 7.66 -2.89 15.18
CA THR A 108 8.11 -4.24 14.83
C THR A 108 8.69 -4.33 13.42
N LEU A 109 9.10 -3.19 12.83
CA LEU A 109 9.56 -3.12 11.44
C LEU A 109 10.67 -4.13 11.12
N GLY A 110 11.74 -4.14 11.92
CA GLY A 110 12.91 -4.99 11.69
C GLY A 110 12.68 -6.49 11.92
N THR A 111 11.60 -6.87 12.61
CA THR A 111 11.32 -8.27 12.97
C THR A 111 10.09 -8.85 12.29
N ARG A 112 9.20 -7.99 11.76
CA ARG A 112 7.95 -8.38 11.12
C ARG A 112 7.81 -7.77 9.73
N TYR A 113 7.18 -6.60 9.60
CA TYR A 113 6.71 -6.11 8.30
C TYR A 113 7.85 -5.85 7.31
N ASN A 114 8.85 -5.02 7.65
CA ASN A 114 9.95 -4.72 6.73
C ASN A 114 10.86 -5.94 6.51
N LYS A 115 11.01 -6.81 7.51
CA LYS A 115 11.70 -8.10 7.35
C LYS A 115 11.12 -8.88 6.16
N ARG A 116 9.79 -9.02 6.09
CA ARG A 116 9.12 -9.72 4.99
C ARG A 116 9.33 -9.04 3.63
N VAL A 117 9.35 -7.71 3.59
CA VAL A 117 9.66 -6.96 2.36
C VAL A 117 11.09 -7.26 1.88
N VAL A 118 12.06 -7.29 2.79
CA VAL A 118 13.46 -7.62 2.46
C VAL A 118 13.60 -9.07 1.99
N GLU A 119 12.94 -10.02 2.66
CA GLU A 119 12.97 -11.43 2.24
C GLU A 119 12.38 -11.64 0.84
N CYS A 120 11.28 -10.94 0.50
CA CYS A 120 10.72 -11.00 -0.85
C CYS A 120 11.68 -10.42 -1.90
N ARG A 121 12.41 -9.33 -1.57
CA ARG A 121 13.44 -8.77 -2.46
C ARG A 121 14.62 -9.72 -2.65
N PHE A 122 15.06 -10.37 -1.58
CA PHE A 122 16.09 -11.41 -1.65
C PHE A 122 15.64 -12.59 -2.52
N ALA A 123 14.41 -13.05 -2.35
CA ALA A 123 13.86 -14.13 -3.17
C ALA A 123 13.81 -13.72 -4.65
N LEU A 124 13.43 -12.47 -4.97
CA LEU A 124 13.43 -11.96 -6.33
C LEU A 124 14.83 -11.97 -6.96
N ALA A 125 15.85 -11.50 -6.23
CA ALA A 125 17.23 -11.53 -6.68
C ALA A 125 17.74 -12.97 -6.88
N ALA A 126 17.40 -13.89 -5.97
CA ALA A 126 17.74 -15.31 -6.13
C ALA A 126 17.08 -15.94 -7.38
N MET A 127 15.81 -15.59 -7.66
CA MET A 127 15.13 -16.02 -8.89
C MET A 127 15.81 -15.44 -10.13
N ALA A 128 16.22 -14.17 -10.10
CA ALA A 128 16.92 -13.51 -11.20
C ALA A 128 18.28 -14.16 -11.52
N LEU A 129 19.06 -14.48 -10.47
CA LEU A 129 20.31 -15.24 -10.60
C LEU A 129 20.07 -16.61 -11.22
N LYS A 130 19.08 -17.34 -10.71
CA LYS A 130 18.75 -18.68 -11.21
C LYS A 130 18.28 -18.66 -12.67
N ALA A 131 17.62 -17.58 -13.08
CA ALA A 131 17.19 -17.35 -14.46
C ALA A 131 18.31 -16.83 -15.38
N GLY A 132 19.52 -16.57 -14.86
CA GLY A 132 20.64 -16.02 -15.63
C GLY A 132 20.42 -14.57 -16.07
N LYS A 133 19.53 -13.82 -15.40
CA LYS A 133 19.25 -12.41 -15.72
C LYS A 133 20.20 -11.43 -15.03
N ILE A 134 20.94 -11.89 -14.04
CA ILE A 134 21.99 -11.16 -13.31
C ILE A 134 23.11 -12.14 -12.93
N GLU A 135 24.31 -11.61 -12.66
CA GLU A 135 25.49 -12.41 -12.26
C GLU A 135 25.68 -12.41 -10.73
N ASN A 136 25.45 -11.28 -10.06
CA ASN A 136 25.54 -11.13 -8.61
C ASN A 136 24.24 -10.58 -8.01
N PHE A 137 24.06 -10.76 -6.70
CA PHE A 137 22.85 -10.28 -6.01
C PHE A 137 22.72 -8.75 -6.07
N GLU A 138 23.85 -8.03 -6.01
CA GLU A 138 23.89 -6.57 -6.04
C GLU A 138 23.42 -5.99 -7.38
N ASP A 139 23.48 -6.78 -8.45
CA ASP A 139 23.07 -6.38 -9.80
C ASP A 139 21.54 -6.41 -9.99
N CYS A 140 20.79 -6.92 -9.00
CA CYS A 140 19.33 -7.04 -9.08
C CYS A 140 18.64 -5.67 -9.07
N THR A 141 18.29 -5.18 -10.25
CA THR A 141 17.51 -3.95 -10.42
C THR A 141 15.99 -4.18 -10.43
N PHE A 142 15.55 -5.43 -10.60
CA PHE A 142 14.14 -5.82 -10.54
C PHE A 142 13.54 -5.50 -9.16
N LYS A 143 12.42 -4.81 -9.16
CA LYS A 143 11.64 -4.46 -7.96
C LYS A 143 10.40 -5.33 -7.82
N THR A 144 9.93 -5.91 -8.91
CA THR A 144 8.74 -6.76 -8.94
C THR A 144 9.00 -8.05 -9.71
N PHE A 145 8.19 -9.06 -9.41
CA PHE A 145 8.23 -10.31 -10.19
C PHE A 145 7.77 -10.09 -11.64
N TYR A 146 6.83 -9.17 -11.87
CA TYR A 146 6.39 -8.79 -13.22
C TYR A 146 7.56 -8.29 -14.08
N GLU A 147 8.40 -7.40 -13.54
CA GLU A 147 9.61 -6.91 -14.24
C GLU A 147 10.59 -8.05 -14.54
N LEU A 148 10.74 -9.00 -13.62
CA LEU A 148 11.60 -10.16 -13.83
C LEU A 148 11.07 -11.11 -14.92
N GLN A 149 9.77 -11.14 -15.19
CA GLN A 149 9.18 -12.03 -16.18
C GLN A 149 9.27 -11.51 -17.63
N GLN A 150 9.46 -10.19 -17.80
CA GLN A 150 9.69 -9.58 -19.13
C GLN A 150 11.09 -9.92 -19.64
#